data_AF-A0A813GQM0-F1
#
_entry.id   AF-A0A813GQM0-F1
#
_cell.length_a   1.000
_cell.length_b   1.000
_cell.length_c   1.000
_cell.angle_alpha   90.00
_cell.angle_beta   90.00
_cell.angle_gamma   90.00
#
_symmetry.space_group_name_H-M   'P 1'
#
loop_
_entity.id
_entity.type
_entity.pdbx_description
1 polymer ?
#
loop_
_entity_poly.entity_id
_entity_poly.type
_entity_poly.pdbx_seq_one_letter_code
_entity_poly.pdbx_strand_id
1 'polypeptide(L)'
;MSTTTIEIVEGCTERTSRLGLKKAMQIYGEIDACHMGDRAVMGANFTEFPLVRFKLQPDAEKALAALKSGQVYLDGIVLKGEWRGGTRRPQTRGETSSAAPRGEDEAGSRTLQEPPSVSSRGAKRSPSRRRKRSRSRSRSRRRRVLSPPAVKTASKVSALSLNTLALLLGLPENKDAGNSESTLSKNPLYRPKE
;
A
#
# COMPACT_ATOMS: atom_id res chain seq x y z
N MET A 1 -16.92 0.99 2.77
CA MET A 1 -15.61 1.66 2.58
C MET A 1 -14.55 0.82 3.28
N SER A 2 -13.46 0.45 2.61
CA SER A 2 -12.38 -0.32 3.23
C SER A 2 -11.57 0.59 4.15
N THR A 3 -11.90 0.64 5.43
CA THR A 3 -11.29 1.59 6.39
C THR A 3 -9.84 1.27 6.76
N THR A 4 -9.29 0.15 6.28
CA THR A 4 -7.93 -0.30 6.62
C THR A 4 -6.97 -0.33 5.43
N THR A 5 -7.44 0.02 4.22
CA THR A 5 -6.65 -0.09 2.99
C THR A 5 -6.38 1.28 2.37
N ILE A 6 -5.10 1.57 2.17
CA ILE A 6 -4.59 2.82 1.59
C ILE A 6 -3.98 2.51 0.22
N GLU A 7 -4.30 3.33 -0.77
CA GLU A 7 -3.70 3.30 -2.09
C GLU A 7 -2.63 4.40 -2.18
N ILE A 8 -1.45 4.06 -2.69
CA ILE A 8 -0.34 4.99 -2.90
C ILE A 8 -0.50 5.61 -4.29
N VAL A 9 -0.77 6.91 -4.30
CA VAL A 9 -1.12 7.69 -5.49
C VAL A 9 0.13 8.24 -6.18
N GLU A 10 1.10 8.71 -5.38
CA GLU A 10 2.34 9.33 -5.87
C GLU A 10 3.55 8.83 -5.07
N GLY A 11 4.74 8.97 -5.69
CA GLY A 11 6.02 8.63 -5.06
C GLY A 11 6.45 7.16 -5.22
N CYS A 12 5.60 6.31 -5.80
CA CYS A 12 6.00 4.96 -6.19
C CYS A 12 6.60 4.94 -7.60
N THR A 13 7.90 4.67 -7.69
CA THR A 13 8.61 4.46 -8.97
C THR A 13 8.77 2.97 -9.29
N GLU A 14 9.16 2.63 -10.52
CA GLU A 14 9.47 1.26 -10.95
C GLU A 14 10.53 0.59 -10.06
N ARG A 15 11.47 1.40 -9.57
CA ARG A 15 12.58 0.96 -8.71
C ARG A 15 12.17 0.70 -7.27
N THR A 16 11.04 1.26 -6.83
CA THR A 16 10.56 1.00 -5.47
C THR A 16 10.39 -0.50 -5.30
N SER A 17 10.66 -1.03 -4.12
CA SER A 17 10.46 -2.46 -3.83
C SER A 17 9.25 -2.65 -2.92
N ARG A 18 8.50 -3.74 -3.10
CA ARG A 18 7.39 -4.12 -2.19
C ARG A 18 7.85 -4.16 -0.74
N LEU A 19 9.07 -4.66 -0.51
CA LEU A 19 9.66 -4.76 0.81
C LEU A 19 9.98 -3.38 1.40
N GLY A 20 10.49 -2.45 0.59
CA GLY A 20 10.74 -1.07 1.00
C GLY A 20 9.46 -0.37 1.42
N LEU A 21 8.41 -0.45 0.60
CA LEU A 21 7.10 0.13 0.93
C LEU A 21 6.54 -0.47 2.22
N LYS A 22 6.60 -1.79 2.37
CA LYS A 22 6.17 -2.46 3.60
C LYS A 22 6.96 -1.95 4.82
N LYS A 23 8.29 -1.86 4.74
CA LYS A 23 9.13 -1.39 5.84
C LYS A 23 8.83 0.06 6.23
N ALA A 24 8.66 0.95 5.25
CA ALA A 24 8.32 2.35 5.49
C ALA A 24 6.96 2.49 6.20
N MET A 25 5.96 1.72 5.76
CA MET A 25 4.62 1.77 6.35
C MET A 25 4.50 1.04 7.70
N GLN A 26 5.38 0.08 7.97
CA GLN A 26 5.36 -0.71 9.20
C GLN A 26 5.66 0.13 10.46
N ILE A 27 6.22 1.33 10.30
CA ILE A 27 6.46 2.30 11.39
C ILE A 27 5.13 2.75 12.02
N TYR A 28 4.06 2.84 11.22
CA TYR A 28 2.77 3.34 11.66
C TYR A 28 1.83 2.25 12.22
N GLY A 29 2.13 0.98 11.94
CA GLY A 29 1.39 -0.16 12.49
C GLY A 29 1.63 -1.46 11.74
N GLU A 30 0.90 -2.51 12.15
CA GLU A 30 1.10 -3.84 11.57
C GLU A 30 0.37 -4.00 10.22
N ILE A 31 1.13 -4.39 9.20
CA ILE A 31 0.64 -4.56 7.83
C ILE A 31 0.17 -6.01 7.63
N ASP A 32 -1.10 -6.17 7.26
CA ASP A 32 -1.71 -7.44 6.90
C ASP A 32 -1.29 -7.87 5.49
N ALA A 33 -1.49 -6.98 4.52
CA ALA A 33 -1.17 -7.23 3.12
C ALA A 33 -0.62 -5.98 2.44
N CYS A 34 0.29 -6.18 1.49
CA CYS A 34 0.81 -5.13 0.63
C CYS A 34 0.87 -5.68 -0.80
N HIS A 35 0.37 -4.92 -1.76
CA HIS A 35 0.33 -5.28 -3.18
C HIS A 35 0.87 -4.10 -3.99
N MET A 36 1.75 -4.36 -4.96
CA MET A 36 2.43 -3.30 -5.72
C MET A 36 1.68 -2.85 -6.98
N GLY A 37 0.49 -3.39 -7.23
CA GLY A 37 -0.19 -3.24 -8.51
C GLY A 37 0.54 -3.98 -9.64
N ASP A 38 0.07 -3.76 -10.86
CA ASP A 38 0.65 -4.37 -12.04
C ASP A 38 1.84 -3.53 -12.56
N ARG A 39 3.04 -3.83 -12.04
CA ARG A 39 4.28 -3.13 -12.38
C ARG A 39 4.69 -3.27 -13.84
N ALA A 40 4.16 -4.26 -14.55
CA ALA A 40 4.48 -4.48 -15.96
C ALA A 40 3.96 -3.36 -16.87
N VAL A 41 2.99 -2.58 -16.38
CA VAL A 41 2.37 -1.45 -17.09
C VAL A 41 2.64 -0.14 -16.33
N MET A 42 3.89 0.08 -15.88
CA MET A 42 4.34 1.39 -15.39
C MET A 42 4.51 2.38 -16.57
N GLY A 43 3.42 2.63 -17.29
CA GLY A 43 3.30 3.64 -18.34
C GLY A 43 2.05 4.49 -18.12
N ALA A 44 1.59 5.21 -19.14
CA ALA A 44 0.39 6.07 -19.03
C ALA A 44 -0.92 5.32 -18.65
N ASN A 45 -0.92 3.99 -18.70
CA ASN A 45 -2.10 3.14 -18.47
C ASN A 45 -1.96 2.33 -17.17
N PHE A 46 -1.86 3.01 -16.02
CA PHE A 46 -1.93 2.35 -14.72
C PHE A 46 -3.33 1.77 -14.48
N THR A 47 -3.44 0.44 -14.44
CA THR A 47 -4.69 -0.25 -14.10
C THR A 47 -4.89 -0.35 -12.58
N GLU A 48 -3.80 -0.51 -11.82
CA GLU A 48 -3.86 -0.69 -10.36
C GLU A 48 -2.71 0.03 -9.64
N PHE A 49 -3.05 0.83 -8.63
CA PHE A 49 -2.08 1.52 -7.78
C PHE A 49 -1.55 0.58 -6.68
N PRO A 50 -0.30 0.78 -6.21
CA PRO A 50 0.20 0.07 -5.04
C PRO A 50 -0.73 0.30 -3.85
N LEU A 51 -1.09 -0.76 -3.14
CA LEU A 51 -1.98 -0.72 -1.99
C LEU A 51 -1.36 -1.39 -0.76
N VAL A 52 -1.70 -0.85 0.39
CA VAL A 52 -1.27 -1.35 1.71
C VAL A 52 -2.50 -1.50 2.59
N ARG A 53 -2.68 -2.69 3.16
CA ARG A 53 -3.74 -3.02 4.10
C ARG A 53 -3.16 -3.23 5.48
N PHE A 54 -3.62 -2.45 6.44
CA PHE A 54 -3.27 -2.58 7.84
C PHE A 54 -4.17 -3.61 8.53
N LYS A 55 -3.67 -4.20 9.62
CA LYS A 55 -4.48 -5.07 10.47
C LYS A 55 -5.52 -4.28 11.26
N LEU A 56 -5.14 -3.11 11.77
CA LEU A 56 -5.98 -2.24 12.58
C LEU A 56 -6.30 -0.96 11.82
N GLN A 57 -7.53 -0.47 11.97
CA GLN A 57 -7.97 0.81 11.42
C GLN A 57 -7.21 2.04 12.00
N PRO A 58 -6.98 2.19 13.32
CA PRO A 58 -6.27 3.37 13.84
C PRO A 58 -4.85 3.50 13.28
N ASP A 59 -4.20 2.38 12.95
CA ASP A 59 -2.87 2.38 12.34
C ASP A 59 -2.91 2.92 10.90
N ALA A 60 -3.96 2.56 10.15
CA ALA A 60 -4.18 3.10 8.81
C ALA A 60 -4.45 4.62 8.85
N GLU A 61 -5.22 5.10 9.83
CA GLU A 61 -5.47 6.54 9.99
C GLU A 61 -4.18 7.33 10.29
N LYS A 62 -3.31 6.80 11.17
CA LYS A 62 -1.98 7.37 11.43
C LYS A 62 -1.11 7.40 10.19
N ALA A 63 -1.06 6.29 9.44
CA ALA A 63 -0.29 6.21 8.21
C ALA A 63 -0.80 7.19 7.15
N LEU A 64 -2.12 7.34 7.00
CA LEU A 64 -2.71 8.30 6.08
C LEU A 64 -2.40 9.75 6.49
N ALA A 65 -2.44 10.07 7.79
CA ALA A 65 -2.07 11.39 8.29
C ALA A 65 -0.61 11.72 7.97
N ALA A 66 0.30 10.76 8.16
CA ALA A 66 1.72 10.90 7.82
C ALA A 66 1.98 11.03 6.31
N LEU A 67 1.20 10.31 5.48
CA LEU A 67 1.23 10.44 4.03
C LEU A 67 0.77 11.82 3.57
N LYS A 68 -0.31 12.36 4.17
CA LYS A 68 -0.82 13.70 3.87
C LYS A 68 0.13 14.82 4.32
N SER A 69 0.86 14.61 5.42
CA SER A 69 1.89 15.55 5.88
C SER A 69 3.22 15.45 5.11
N GLY A 70 3.37 14.46 4.23
CA GLY A 70 4.59 14.24 3.45
C GLY A 70 5.77 13.72 4.28
N GLN A 71 5.50 13.09 5.42
CA GLN A 71 6.54 12.56 6.33
C GLN A 71 7.03 11.17 5.95
N VAL A 72 6.38 10.49 5.01
CA VAL A 72 6.77 9.14 4.59
C VAL A 72 7.65 9.20 3.36
N TYR A 73 8.87 8.69 3.48
CA TYR A 73 9.85 8.64 2.40
C TYR A 73 10.14 7.20 2.01
N LEU A 74 10.28 6.97 0.70
CA LEU A 74 10.74 5.71 0.13
C LEU A 74 11.79 6.00 -0.94
N ASP A 75 12.99 5.45 -0.76
CA ASP A 75 14.12 5.67 -1.68
C ASP A 75 14.42 7.16 -1.93
N GLY A 76 14.20 8.02 -0.93
CA GLY A 76 14.39 9.47 -1.00
C GLY A 76 13.21 10.26 -1.60
N ILE A 77 12.12 9.59 -1.98
CA ILE A 77 10.94 10.20 -2.59
C ILE A 77 9.81 10.24 -1.57
N VAL A 78 9.10 11.37 -1.46
CA VAL A 78 7.92 11.52 -0.60
C VAL A 78 6.75 10.73 -1.21
N LEU A 79 6.11 9.90 -0.38
CA LEU A 79 4.91 9.16 -0.77
C LEU A 79 3.64 9.97 -0.49
N LYS A 80 2.63 9.82 -1.36
CA LYS A 80 1.26 10.29 -1.08
C LYS A 80 0.27 9.16 -1.31
N GLY A 81 -0.79 9.13 -0.51
CA GLY A 81 -1.82 8.10 -0.63
C GLY A 81 -3.19 8.56 -0.17
N GLU A 82 -4.19 7.79 -0.60
CA GLU A 82 -5.61 8.03 -0.36
C GLU A 82 -6.31 6.74 0.09
N TRP A 83 -7.50 6.88 0.70
CA TRP A 83 -8.32 5.72 1.04
C TRP A 83 -8.78 4.98 -0.22
N ARG A 84 -8.70 3.64 -0.19
CA ARG A 84 -9.22 2.79 -1.25
C ARG A 84 -10.72 3.00 -1.44
N GLY A 85 -11.10 3.45 -2.64
CA GLY A 85 -12.50 3.73 -3.01
C GLY A 85 -13.05 5.09 -2.54
N GLY A 86 -12.18 5.98 -2.03
CA GLY A 86 -12.61 7.27 -1.49
C GLY A 86 -13.04 8.29 -2.55
N THR A 87 -12.31 8.45 -3.66
CA THR A 87 -12.58 9.57 -4.60
C THR A 87 -12.03 9.37 -6.01
N ARG A 88 -11.71 8.15 -6.44
CA ARG A 88 -11.36 7.93 -7.85
C ARG A 88 -12.59 7.48 -8.62
N ARG A 89 -13.31 8.45 -9.19
CA ARG A 89 -14.01 8.19 -10.46
C ARG A 89 -12.97 7.56 -11.38
N PRO A 90 -13.27 6.44 -12.06
CA PRO A 90 -12.36 5.94 -13.08
C PRO A 90 -12.08 7.13 -14.01
N GLN A 91 -10.80 7.45 -14.24
CA GLN A 91 -10.47 8.22 -15.42
C GLN A 91 -10.75 7.30 -16.61
N THR A 92 -12.01 7.20 -17.00
CA THR A 92 -12.42 6.78 -18.34
C THR A 92 -11.85 7.82 -19.29
N ARG A 93 -10.59 7.65 -19.68
CA ARG A 93 -10.04 8.38 -20.82
C ARG A 93 -10.44 7.62 -22.07
N GLY A 94 -11.66 7.90 -22.51
CA GLY A 94 -12.27 7.31 -23.69
C GLY A 94 -13.70 7.81 -23.97
N GLU A 95 -14.09 8.99 -23.50
CA GLU A 95 -15.33 9.66 -23.92
C GLU A 95 -14.99 10.82 -24.86
N THR A 96 -14.86 10.50 -26.15
CA THR A 96 -15.37 11.38 -27.20
C THR A 96 -16.71 10.81 -27.64
N SER A 97 -17.74 11.05 -26.85
CA SER A 97 -19.12 10.94 -27.33
C SER A 97 -19.96 11.89 -26.50
N SER A 98 -19.97 13.12 -26.97
CA SER A 98 -20.84 14.20 -26.56
C SER A 98 -22.27 13.68 -26.38
N ALA A 99 -22.83 13.97 -25.21
CA ALA A 99 -24.24 13.81 -24.93
C ALA A 99 -25.09 14.59 -25.95
N ALA A 100 -26.10 13.94 -26.52
CA ALA A 100 -27.28 14.60 -27.05
C ALA A 100 -28.52 13.81 -26.59
N PRO A 101 -29.46 14.40 -25.83
CA PRO A 101 -30.72 13.79 -25.47
C PRO A 101 -31.81 14.26 -26.44
N ARG A 102 -32.22 13.41 -27.38
CA ARG A 102 -33.41 13.55 -28.25
C ARG A 102 -33.69 12.15 -28.79
N GLY A 103 -34.88 11.59 -28.86
CA GLY A 103 -36.25 12.00 -28.63
C GLY A 103 -37.04 10.76 -29.11
N GLU A 104 -38.14 10.46 -28.44
CA GLU A 104 -39.20 9.63 -29.00
C GLU A 104 -39.55 10.08 -30.42
N ASP A 105 -39.60 9.15 -31.39
CA ASP A 105 -40.48 9.22 -32.57
C ASP A 105 -40.31 7.99 -33.49
N GLU A 106 -41.39 7.72 -34.21
CA GLU A 106 -41.81 6.51 -34.89
C GLU A 106 -41.01 6.05 -36.12
N ALA A 107 -41.32 4.80 -36.50
CA ALA A 107 -41.46 4.28 -37.86
C ALA A 107 -40.24 3.60 -38.52
N GLY A 108 -40.43 2.30 -38.77
CA GLY A 108 -39.58 1.46 -39.61
C GLY A 108 -40.19 0.09 -39.87
N SER A 109 -41.48 0.03 -40.19
CA SER A 109 -42.19 -1.16 -40.64
C SER A 109 -41.55 -1.73 -41.91
N ARG A 110 -40.66 -2.73 -41.78
CA ARG A 110 -40.25 -3.73 -42.81
C ARG A 110 -38.93 -4.40 -42.40
N THR A 111 -38.99 -5.42 -41.55
CA THR A 111 -38.07 -6.57 -41.67
C THR A 111 -38.74 -7.81 -41.11
N LEU A 112 -39.87 -8.11 -41.74
CA LEU A 112 -40.68 -9.30 -41.55
C LEU A 112 -40.38 -10.15 -42.79
N GLN A 113 -39.38 -11.04 -42.71
CA GLN A 113 -39.21 -12.22 -43.58
C GLN A 113 -37.87 -12.93 -43.29
N GLU A 114 -37.90 -13.95 -42.42
CA GLU A 114 -37.48 -15.32 -42.75
C GLU A 114 -37.62 -16.26 -41.53
N PRO A 115 -38.47 -17.28 -41.62
CA PRO A 115 -38.36 -18.53 -40.87
C PRO A 115 -38.02 -19.70 -41.82
N PRO A 116 -37.91 -20.96 -41.35
CA PRO A 116 -37.33 -21.49 -40.11
C PRO A 116 -36.32 -22.63 -40.44
N SER A 117 -35.74 -23.30 -39.43
CA SER A 117 -35.78 -24.77 -39.26
C SER A 117 -34.58 -25.36 -38.48
N VAL A 118 -34.94 -26.03 -37.38
CA VAL A 118 -34.39 -27.26 -36.79
C VAL A 118 -32.93 -27.66 -37.02
N SER A 119 -32.17 -27.79 -35.93
CA SER A 119 -31.38 -29.00 -35.70
C SER A 119 -31.02 -29.18 -34.23
N SER A 120 -31.68 -30.16 -33.63
CA SER A 120 -31.33 -30.81 -32.39
C SER A 120 -29.96 -31.47 -32.47
N ARG A 121 -29.11 -31.28 -31.45
CA ARG A 121 -28.20 -32.34 -30.96
C ARG A 121 -27.57 -31.95 -29.63
N GLY A 122 -28.02 -32.65 -28.59
CA GLY A 122 -27.42 -32.59 -27.27
C GLY A 122 -25.95 -33.01 -27.31
N ALA A 123 -25.14 -32.30 -26.53
CA ALA A 123 -23.82 -32.76 -26.14
C ALA A 123 -23.75 -32.73 -24.62
N LYS A 124 -24.25 -33.82 -24.01
CA LYS A 124 -23.91 -34.19 -22.63
C LYS A 124 -22.39 -34.42 -22.59
N ARG A 125 -21.62 -33.45 -22.10
CA ARG A 125 -20.18 -33.63 -21.82
C ARG A 125 -19.99 -33.84 -20.32
N SER A 126 -19.81 -35.11 -19.96
CA SER A 126 -19.54 -35.60 -18.62
C SER A 126 -18.28 -34.94 -18.02
N PRO A 127 -18.29 -34.53 -16.74
CA PRO A 127 -17.10 -34.04 -16.05
C PRO A 127 -16.35 -35.21 -15.42
N SER A 128 -15.36 -35.77 -16.13
CA SER A 128 -14.43 -36.72 -15.54
C SER A 128 -12.98 -36.31 -15.84
N ARG A 129 -12.35 -35.62 -14.89
CA ARG A 129 -10.89 -35.70 -14.69
C ARG A 129 -10.51 -35.18 -13.30
N ARG A 130 -10.75 -36.06 -12.33
CA ARG A 130 -9.88 -36.20 -11.15
C ARG A 130 -8.43 -36.23 -11.61
N ARG A 131 -7.67 -35.15 -11.38
CA ARG A 131 -6.20 -35.22 -11.30
C ARG A 131 -5.79 -34.87 -9.88
N LYS A 132 -5.89 -35.87 -9.00
CA LYS A 132 -5.11 -35.94 -7.78
C LYS A 132 -3.64 -35.94 -8.18
N ARG A 133 -2.94 -34.81 -8.01
CA ARG A 133 -1.48 -34.76 -8.13
C ARG A 133 -0.91 -34.55 -6.73
N SER A 134 -0.93 -35.63 -5.95
CA SER A 134 -0.14 -35.79 -4.74
C SER A 134 1.35 -35.73 -5.13
N ARG A 135 1.96 -34.55 -4.99
CA ARG A 135 3.42 -34.41 -5.12
C ARG A 135 4.03 -34.35 -3.72
N SER A 136 4.16 -35.52 -3.13
CA SER A 136 5.09 -35.78 -2.04
C SER A 136 6.49 -35.40 -2.50
N ARG A 137 7.02 -34.28 -2.00
CA ARG A 137 8.43 -33.94 -2.19
C ARG A 137 9.12 -33.94 -0.84
N SER A 138 9.33 -35.16 -0.36
CA SER A 138 10.32 -35.50 0.65
C SER A 138 11.69 -35.05 0.16
N ARG A 139 12.18 -33.92 0.66
CA ARG A 139 13.63 -33.61 0.64
C ARG A 139 14.10 -33.48 2.08
N SER A 140 14.29 -34.67 2.63
CA SER A 140 15.11 -34.90 3.79
C SER A 140 16.59 -34.73 3.40
N ARG A 141 17.37 -34.21 4.37
CA ARG A 141 18.81 -34.48 4.58
C ARG A 141 19.83 -33.87 3.59
N ARG A 142 20.29 -32.67 3.94
CA ARG A 142 21.72 -32.33 4.17
C ARG A 142 21.70 -31.24 5.26
N ARG A 143 21.92 -31.48 6.55
CA ARG A 143 23.05 -32.07 7.29
C ARG A 143 24.43 -31.58 6.84
N ARG A 144 25.00 -30.74 7.72
CA ARG A 144 26.42 -30.42 8.00
C ARG A 144 27.02 -29.44 7.00
N VAL A 145 27.52 -28.28 7.45
CA VAL A 145 28.74 -28.04 8.26
C VAL A 145 28.48 -26.79 9.15
N LEU A 146 28.66 -26.78 10.49
CA LEU A 146 29.94 -26.52 11.19
C LEU A 146 30.77 -25.47 10.42
N SER A 147 31.00 -24.21 10.82
CA SER A 147 31.10 -23.54 12.12
C SER A 147 31.07 -22.01 11.88
N PRO A 148 30.77 -21.18 12.89
CA PRO A 148 31.04 -19.74 12.85
C PRO A 148 32.52 -19.46 13.16
N PRO A 149 33.09 -18.39 12.60
CA PRO A 149 33.85 -17.49 13.48
C PRO A 149 33.40 -16.03 13.36
N ALA A 150 33.38 -15.40 14.52
CA ALA A 150 33.10 -14.01 14.75
C ALA A 150 34.12 -13.10 14.05
N VAL A 151 33.63 -12.07 13.35
CA VAL A 151 34.41 -10.87 13.06
C VAL A 151 33.78 -9.72 13.84
N LYS A 152 34.37 -9.44 15.00
CA LYS A 152 34.15 -8.20 15.75
C LYS A 152 34.99 -7.10 15.09
N THR A 153 34.45 -6.38 14.11
CA THR A 153 35.00 -5.08 13.71
C THR A 153 34.37 -4.01 14.59
N ALA A 154 35.03 -3.75 15.72
CA ALA A 154 34.80 -2.57 16.53
C ALA A 154 35.36 -1.35 15.77
N SER A 155 34.59 -0.79 14.84
CA SER A 155 34.84 0.57 14.36
C SER A 155 34.43 1.53 15.47
N LYS A 156 35.42 1.96 16.27
CA LYS A 156 35.37 3.21 17.03
C LYS A 156 35.15 4.35 16.04
N VAL A 157 33.90 4.64 15.71
CA VAL A 157 33.56 5.96 15.18
C VAL A 157 33.41 6.83 16.41
N SER A 158 34.44 7.62 16.66
CA SER A 158 34.44 8.71 17.61
C SER A 158 33.18 9.53 17.38
N ALA A 159 32.22 9.41 18.29
CA ALA A 159 31.12 10.34 18.41
C ALA A 159 31.72 11.71 18.71
N LEU A 160 31.97 12.51 17.66
CA LEU A 160 32.03 13.95 17.81
C LEU A 160 30.65 14.32 18.37
N SER A 161 30.64 14.74 19.63
CA SER A 161 29.41 15.19 20.28
C SER A 161 28.78 16.29 19.40
N LEU A 162 27.45 16.27 19.29
CA LEU A 162 26.69 17.26 18.50
C LEU A 162 27.02 18.71 18.90
N ASN A 163 27.51 18.93 20.12
CA ASN A 163 27.91 20.25 20.62
C ASN A 163 29.17 20.79 19.92
N THR A 164 30.07 19.94 19.42
CA THR A 164 31.31 20.36 18.75
C THR A 164 31.10 20.80 17.30
N LEU A 165 30.08 20.27 16.62
CA LEU A 165 29.79 20.61 15.22
C LEU A 165 28.97 21.93 15.12
N ALA A 166 28.14 22.22 16.13
CA ALA A 166 27.40 23.47 16.24
C ALA A 166 28.32 24.70 16.39
N LEU A 167 29.44 24.55 17.12
CA LEU A 167 30.40 25.63 17.36
C LEU A 167 31.24 25.97 16.12
N LEU A 168 31.45 25.00 15.22
CA LEU A 168 32.17 25.20 13.95
C LEU A 168 31.31 25.86 12.87
N LEU A 169 29.98 25.74 12.95
CA LEU A 169 29.03 26.26 11.97
C LEU A 169 28.42 27.62 12.36
N GLY A 170 28.81 28.20 13.50
CA GLY A 170 28.32 29.51 13.92
C GLY A 170 26.81 29.58 14.13
N LEU A 171 26.16 28.46 14.44
CA LEU A 171 24.72 28.42 14.67
C LEU A 171 24.39 28.98 16.07
N PRO A 172 23.36 29.84 16.20
CA PRO A 172 22.99 30.43 17.48
C PRO A 172 22.53 29.36 18.48
N GLU A 173 23.05 29.41 19.71
CA GLU A 173 22.58 28.61 20.85
C GLU A 173 21.09 28.89 21.10
N ASN A 174 20.21 27.94 20.79
CA ASN A 174 18.82 27.99 21.23
C ASN A 174 18.74 27.69 22.73
N LYS A 175 18.85 28.72 23.57
CA LYS A 175 18.67 28.64 25.04
C LYS A 175 17.20 28.53 25.49
N ASP A 176 16.25 28.53 24.54
CA ASP A 176 14.81 28.62 24.84
C ASP A 176 14.00 27.36 24.53
N ALA A 177 14.62 26.17 24.55
CA ALA A 177 13.85 24.92 24.61
C ALA A 177 13.40 24.67 26.07
N GLY A 178 12.43 25.48 26.51
CA GLY A 178 11.69 25.27 27.74
C GLY A 178 11.13 23.86 27.80
N ASN A 179 11.46 23.16 28.88
CA ASN A 179 11.02 21.81 29.19
C ASN A 179 9.48 21.78 29.35
N SER A 180 8.75 21.20 28.39
CA SER A 180 7.29 21.11 28.43
C SER A 180 6.75 19.97 29.32
N GLU A 181 7.60 19.32 30.12
CA GLU A 181 7.20 18.18 30.97
C GLU A 181 6.56 18.56 32.33
N SER A 182 6.26 19.83 32.60
CA SER A 182 5.63 20.22 33.88
C SER A 182 4.11 20.38 33.84
N THR A 183 3.41 19.90 32.81
CA THR A 183 1.93 19.76 32.85
C THR A 183 1.54 18.36 33.32
N LEU A 184 2.08 17.96 34.48
CA LEU A 184 1.48 16.91 35.29
C LEU A 184 0.02 17.30 35.55
N SER A 185 -0.90 16.49 35.04
CA SER A 185 -2.31 16.62 35.34
C SER A 185 -2.51 16.46 36.84
N LYS A 186 -3.03 17.52 37.49
CA LYS A 186 -3.58 17.43 38.83
C LYS A 186 -4.85 16.59 38.76
N ASN A 187 -4.70 15.27 38.86
CA ASN A 187 -5.82 14.35 38.85
C ASN A 187 -6.53 14.47 40.22
N PRO A 188 -7.76 15.03 40.29
CA PRO A 188 -8.42 15.36 41.56
C PRO A 188 -8.88 14.13 42.37
N LEU A 189 -8.66 12.92 41.85
CA LEU A 189 -9.07 11.66 42.47
C LEU A 189 -8.05 11.08 43.46
N TYR A 190 -6.83 11.62 43.56
CA TYR A 190 -5.84 11.15 44.52
C TYR A 190 -5.85 12.01 45.79
N ARG A 191 -6.64 11.59 46.79
CA ARG A 191 -6.48 12.07 48.17
C ARG A 191 -5.58 11.07 48.92
N PRO A 192 -4.38 11.45 49.38
CA PRO A 192 -3.63 10.61 50.30
C PRO A 192 -4.44 10.46 51.60
N LYS A 193 -4.56 9.24 52.11
CA LYS A 193 -5.11 8.97 53.44
C LYS A 193 -4.02 9.30 54.46
N GLU A 194 -4.36 10.15 55.43
CA GLU A 194 -3.58 10.38 56.66
C GLU A 194 -3.67 9.15 57.58
#